data_AF-A0A8H4UZH2-F1
#
_entry.id   AF-A0A8H4UZH2-F1
#
_cell.length_a   1.000
_cell.length_b   1.000
_cell.length_c   1.000
_cell.angle_alpha   90.00
_cell.angle_beta   90.00
_cell.angle_gamma   90.00
#
_symmetry.space_group_name_H-M   'P 1'
#
loop_
_entity.id
_entity.type
_entity.pdbx_description
1 polymer ?
#
loop_
_entity_poly.entity_id
_entity_poly.type
_entity_poly.pdbx_seq_one_letter_code
_entity_poly.pdbx_strand_id
1 'polypeptide(L)'
;MIADLRVQVAGYLYGRSPPDNDQVKEVRTIVMIPQVGNTRDVQLPQQLPQHEYLNGLEPLGVIHTISGNEPSYMTAQDVTQHARLMNEHPSWDKKTVTMTVSFTPGSVSLAAWALTHQGYKWGAENKDTSSDQPQGFSTSMGDK
;
A
#
# COMPACT_ATOMS: atom_id res chain seq x y z
N MET A 1 7.16 -8.37 -19.12
CA MET A 1 7.17 -7.04 -18.48
C MET A 1 5.93 -6.99 -17.59
N ILE A 2 6.09 -6.72 -16.28
CA ILE A 2 4.99 -6.80 -15.29
C ILE A 2 4.61 -5.44 -14.67
N ALA A 3 5.28 -4.36 -15.07
CA ALA A 3 5.05 -2.98 -14.63
C ALA A 3 5.20 -2.01 -15.81
N ASP A 4 4.75 -0.77 -15.65
CA ASP A 4 4.83 0.31 -16.64
C ASP A 4 5.45 1.58 -16.01
N LEU A 5 6.17 2.38 -16.81
CA LEU A 5 6.87 3.58 -16.30
C LEU A 5 5.94 4.76 -15.97
N ARG A 6 4.71 4.72 -16.44
CA ARG A 6 3.71 5.78 -16.28
C ARG A 6 2.49 5.29 -15.52
N VAL A 7 2.04 4.08 -15.81
CA VAL A 7 0.85 3.49 -15.19
C VAL A 7 1.27 2.69 -13.97
N GLN A 8 0.69 3.03 -12.82
CA GLN A 8 0.94 2.31 -11.58
C GLN A 8 0.41 0.87 -11.66
N VAL A 9 1.13 -0.03 -11.03
CA VAL A 9 0.77 -1.44 -10.84
C VAL A 9 1.02 -1.79 -9.38
N ALA A 10 0.09 -2.52 -8.77
CA ALA A 10 0.11 -2.92 -7.38
C ALA A 10 -0.02 -4.44 -7.18
N GLY A 11 0.36 -4.91 -5.99
CA GLY A 11 0.16 -6.26 -5.52
C GLY A 11 -0.02 -6.31 -4.01
N TYR A 12 -0.77 -7.29 -3.52
CA TYR A 12 -0.91 -7.50 -2.08
C TYR A 12 0.28 -8.29 -1.53
N LEU A 13 0.79 -7.84 -0.39
CA LEU A 13 1.89 -8.47 0.33
C LEU A 13 1.33 -9.46 1.34
N TYR A 14 1.89 -10.66 1.35
CA TYR A 14 1.61 -11.69 2.35
C TYR A 14 2.91 -12.24 2.91
N GLY A 15 2.91 -12.53 4.21
CA GLY A 15 4.10 -12.98 4.88
C GLY A 15 3.83 -13.52 6.28
N ARG A 16 4.89 -13.66 7.06
CA ARG A 16 4.81 -14.08 8.47
C ARG A 16 6.09 -13.68 9.20
N SER A 17 6.05 -13.70 10.52
CA SER A 17 7.26 -13.60 11.33
C SER A 17 8.08 -14.89 11.30
N PRO A 18 9.42 -14.79 11.35
CA PRO A 18 10.25 -15.95 11.59
C PRO A 18 10.02 -16.49 13.02
N PRO A 19 10.28 -17.79 13.29
CA PRO A 19 9.96 -18.41 14.58
C PRO A 19 10.69 -17.80 15.79
N ASP A 20 11.81 -17.14 15.56
CA ASP A 20 12.71 -16.57 16.55
C ASP A 20 12.54 -15.06 16.79
N ASN A 21 11.75 -14.37 15.96
CA ASN A 21 11.55 -12.93 16.08
C ASN A 21 10.17 -12.47 15.57
N ASP A 22 9.24 -12.21 16.49
CA ASP A 22 7.88 -11.77 16.19
C ASP A 22 7.77 -10.30 15.74
N GLN A 23 8.82 -9.50 15.95
CA GLN A 23 8.90 -8.10 15.53
C GLN A 23 9.28 -7.93 14.06
N VAL A 24 9.85 -8.96 13.44
CA VAL A 24 10.20 -8.98 12.01
C VAL A 24 9.06 -9.59 11.22
N LYS A 25 8.75 -9.01 10.06
CA LYS A 25 7.81 -9.55 9.07
C LYS A 25 8.56 -9.84 7.78
N GLU A 26 8.56 -11.11 7.38
CA GLU A 26 9.15 -11.53 6.11
C GLU A 26 8.07 -11.57 5.05
N VAL A 27 8.21 -10.77 3.99
CA VAL A 27 7.36 -10.87 2.81
C VAL A 27 7.69 -12.18 2.08
N ARG A 28 6.70 -13.06 1.94
CA ARG A 28 6.83 -14.38 1.31
C ARG A 28 6.17 -14.45 -0.06
N THR A 29 5.09 -13.70 -0.26
CA THR A 29 4.29 -13.74 -1.48
C THR A 29 3.79 -12.35 -1.86
N ILE A 30 3.90 -12.02 -3.15
CA ILE A 30 3.21 -10.87 -3.77
C ILE A 30 2.09 -11.43 -4.64
N VAL A 31 0.85 -11.06 -4.34
CA VAL A 31 -0.33 -11.50 -5.10
C VAL A 31 -0.74 -10.41 -6.07
N MET A 32 -0.59 -10.71 -7.36
CA MET A 32 -1.09 -9.85 -8.44
C MET A 32 -2.59 -10.13 -8.65
N ILE A 33 -3.41 -9.10 -8.50
CA ILE A 33 -4.87 -9.18 -8.69
C ILE A 33 -5.30 -8.41 -9.93
N PRO A 34 -6.49 -8.70 -10.51
CA PRO A 34 -7.05 -7.88 -11.58
C PRO A 34 -7.15 -6.42 -11.12
N GLN A 35 -6.59 -5.49 -11.89
CA GLN A 35 -6.42 -4.10 -11.45
C GLN A 35 -6.45 -3.16 -12.65
N VAL A 36 -6.83 -1.90 -12.39
CA VAL A 36 -6.77 -0.82 -13.37
C VAL A 36 -5.89 0.28 -12.82
N GLY A 37 -4.68 0.40 -13.34
CA GLY A 37 -3.76 1.46 -12.99
C GLY A 37 -4.00 2.73 -13.80
N ASN A 38 -3.64 3.87 -13.23
CA ASN A 38 -3.36 5.09 -13.97
C ASN A 38 -2.08 5.75 -13.44
N THR A 39 -1.84 7.02 -13.78
CA THR A 39 -0.63 7.75 -13.39
C THR A 39 -0.54 8.10 -11.90
N ARG A 40 -1.67 8.10 -11.19
CA ARG A 40 -1.80 8.57 -9.81
C ARG A 40 -2.19 7.48 -8.84
N ASP A 41 -2.93 6.47 -9.28
CA ASP A 41 -3.40 5.40 -8.40
C ASP A 41 -3.61 4.06 -9.13
N VAL A 42 -3.96 3.05 -8.34
CA VAL A 42 -4.39 1.74 -8.82
C VAL A 42 -5.75 1.41 -8.24
N GLN A 43 -6.71 1.06 -9.09
CA GLN A 43 -7.99 0.53 -8.67
C GLN A 43 -7.87 -0.97 -8.43
N LEU A 44 -8.13 -1.38 -7.20
CA LEU A 44 -8.08 -2.78 -6.75
C LEU A 44 -9.49 -3.31 -6.47
N PRO A 45 -9.76 -4.62 -6.69
CA PRO A 45 -10.99 -5.25 -6.28
C PRO A 45 -11.14 -5.23 -4.75
N GLN A 46 -12.39 -5.12 -4.30
CA GLN A 46 -12.75 -5.12 -2.87
C GLN A 46 -12.53 -6.48 -2.18
N GLN A 47 -12.34 -7.57 -2.91
CA GLN A 47 -12.15 -8.89 -2.30
C GLN A 47 -10.66 -9.21 -2.20
N LEU A 48 -10.22 -9.56 -0.99
CA LEU A 48 -8.89 -10.11 -0.79
C LEU A 48 -8.73 -11.46 -1.51
N PRO A 49 -7.53 -11.75 -2.03
CA PRO A 49 -7.26 -13.03 -2.68
C PRO A 49 -7.36 -14.18 -1.69
N GLN A 50 -7.94 -15.29 -2.14
CA GLN A 50 -8.04 -16.54 -1.39
C GLN A 50 -7.36 -17.64 -2.18
N HIS A 51 -6.39 -18.31 -1.57
CA HIS A 51 -5.67 -19.41 -2.19
C HIS A 51 -5.03 -20.29 -1.10
N GLU A 52 -4.92 -21.60 -1.32
CA GLU A 52 -4.36 -22.53 -0.33
C GLU A 52 -2.90 -22.19 0.07
N TYR A 53 -2.13 -21.61 -0.86
CA TYR A 53 -0.74 -21.17 -0.59
C TYR A 53 -0.64 -19.91 0.26
N LEU A 54 -1.75 -19.23 0.51
CA LEU A 54 -1.81 -18.12 1.48
C LEU A 54 -2.12 -18.61 2.89
N ASN A 55 -2.42 -19.91 3.08
CA ASN A 55 -2.68 -20.48 4.39
C ASN A 55 -1.46 -20.35 5.30
N GLY A 56 -1.67 -19.78 6.49
CA GLY A 56 -0.59 -19.53 7.46
C GLY A 56 0.27 -18.30 7.16
N LEU A 57 -0.09 -17.50 6.15
CA LEU A 57 0.43 -16.15 5.94
C LEU A 57 -0.57 -15.11 6.42
N GLU A 58 -0.08 -13.99 6.93
CA GLU A 58 -0.85 -12.80 7.27
C GLU A 58 -0.68 -11.73 6.17
N PRO A 59 -1.70 -10.90 5.91
CA PRO A 59 -1.55 -9.77 5.01
C PRO A 59 -0.57 -8.75 5.62
N LEU A 60 0.36 -8.26 4.80
CA LEU A 60 1.36 -7.26 5.18
C LEU A 60 1.16 -5.92 4.47
N GLY A 61 0.10 -5.79 3.65
CA GLY A 61 -0.29 -4.55 3.01
C GLY A 61 -0.19 -4.60 1.48
N VAL A 62 0.20 -3.48 0.86
CA VAL A 62 0.27 -3.30 -0.60
C VAL A 62 1.68 -2.91 -1.00
N ILE A 63 2.15 -3.38 -2.16
CA ILE A 63 3.26 -2.77 -2.89
C ILE A 63 2.73 -2.20 -4.20
N HIS A 64 3.12 -0.98 -4.56
CA HIS A 64 2.77 -0.40 -5.85
C HIS A 64 3.92 0.43 -6.44
N THR A 65 3.94 0.49 -7.77
CA THR A 65 4.88 1.31 -8.52
C THR A 65 4.38 2.75 -8.61
N ILE A 66 5.30 3.71 -8.60
CA ILE A 66 4.99 5.12 -8.80
C ILE A 66 5.92 5.73 -9.84
N SER A 67 5.38 6.64 -10.66
CA SER A 67 6.17 7.41 -11.60
C SER A 67 6.82 8.61 -10.91
N GLY A 68 8.15 8.73 -11.01
CA GLY A 68 8.88 9.89 -10.50
C GLY A 68 9.71 9.58 -9.25
N ASN A 69 10.04 10.65 -8.52
CA ASN A 69 10.89 10.56 -7.35
C ASN A 69 10.15 9.96 -6.16
N GLU A 70 10.93 9.39 -5.23
CA GLU A 70 10.42 8.93 -3.95
C GLU A 70 9.73 10.08 -3.18
N PRO A 71 8.47 9.90 -2.76
CA PRO A 71 7.76 10.92 -2.01
C PRO A 71 8.34 11.05 -0.60
N SER A 72 8.40 12.27 -0.09
CA SER A 72 8.91 12.56 1.26
C SER A 72 7.91 12.26 2.37
N TYR A 73 6.67 11.95 2.03
CA TYR A 73 5.57 11.58 2.93
C TYR A 73 4.62 10.63 2.20
N MET A 74 3.82 9.87 2.95
CA MET A 74 2.76 9.03 2.39
C MET A 74 1.72 9.91 1.67
N THR A 75 1.43 9.63 0.40
CA THR A 75 0.55 10.50 -0.41
C THR A 75 -0.89 10.44 0.10
N ALA A 76 -1.68 11.49 -0.17
CA ALA A 76 -3.10 11.51 0.18
C ALA A 76 -3.87 10.30 -0.39
N GLN A 77 -3.47 9.86 -1.59
CA GLN A 77 -4.04 8.70 -2.25
C GLN A 77 -3.68 7.40 -1.54
N ASP A 78 -2.40 7.20 -1.21
CA ASP A 78 -1.95 6.01 -0.48
C ASP A 78 -2.61 5.94 0.90
N VAL A 79 -2.71 7.07 1.60
CA VAL A 79 -3.39 7.17 2.90
C VAL A 79 -4.86 6.75 2.75
N THR A 80 -5.55 7.27 1.74
CA THR A 80 -6.97 6.97 1.49
C THR A 80 -7.16 5.49 1.14
N GLN A 81 -6.36 4.96 0.21
CA GLN A 81 -6.46 3.57 -0.23
C GLN A 81 -6.17 2.59 0.91
N HIS A 82 -5.07 2.79 1.62
CA HIS A 82 -4.69 1.93 2.74
C HIS A 82 -5.75 1.97 3.84
N ALA A 83 -6.28 3.15 4.19
CA ALA A 83 -7.28 3.27 5.25
C ALA A 83 -8.59 2.57 4.89
N ARG A 84 -9.02 2.69 3.63
CA ARG A 84 -10.21 1.98 3.12
C ARG A 84 -10.02 0.47 3.15
N LEU A 85 -8.86 -0.04 2.71
CA LEU A 85 -8.55 -1.47 2.78
C LEU A 85 -8.57 -1.99 4.23
N MET A 86 -7.96 -1.27 5.16
CA MET A 86 -8.02 -1.61 6.59
C MET A 86 -9.45 -1.59 7.14
N ASN A 87 -10.28 -0.62 6.73
CA ASN A 87 -11.66 -0.51 7.18
C ASN A 87 -12.57 -1.62 6.60
N GLU A 88 -12.30 -2.05 5.37
CA GLU A 88 -13.06 -3.12 4.69
C GLU A 88 -12.60 -4.53 5.11
N HIS A 89 -11.37 -4.68 5.62
CA HIS A 89 -10.77 -5.99 5.91
C HIS A 89 -10.24 -6.08 7.34
N PRO A 90 -10.96 -6.74 8.26
CA PRO A 90 -10.52 -6.91 9.66
C PRO A 90 -9.19 -7.66 9.84
N SER A 91 -8.74 -8.40 8.84
CA SER A 91 -7.44 -9.07 8.84
C SER A 91 -6.26 -8.12 8.62
N TRP A 92 -6.52 -6.91 8.14
CA TRP A 92 -5.53 -5.85 7.97
C TRP A 92 -5.46 -5.03 9.26
N ASP A 93 -4.35 -5.15 9.96
CA ASP A 93 -4.09 -4.44 11.21
C ASP A 93 -2.98 -3.39 11.03
N LYS A 94 -2.56 -2.78 12.14
CA LYS A 94 -1.48 -1.78 12.20
C LYS A 94 -0.10 -2.26 11.69
N LYS A 95 0.07 -3.55 11.39
CA LYS A 95 1.32 -4.11 10.83
C LYS A 95 1.36 -4.03 9.32
N THR A 96 0.24 -3.72 8.67
CA THR A 96 0.18 -3.55 7.22
C THR A 96 0.87 -2.26 6.79
N VAL A 97 1.55 -2.30 5.64
CA VAL A 97 2.27 -1.15 5.08
C VAL A 97 1.89 -0.90 3.63
N THR A 98 2.01 0.35 3.17
CA THR A 98 2.07 0.68 1.74
C THR A 98 3.53 0.82 1.34
N MET A 99 4.01 -0.09 0.49
CA MET A 99 5.33 -0.01 -0.11
C MET A 99 5.25 0.69 -1.48
N THR A 100 6.03 1.75 -1.66
CA THR A 100 6.15 2.45 -2.94
C THR A 100 7.44 2.02 -3.64
N VAL A 101 7.35 1.77 -4.94
CA VAL A 101 8.49 1.48 -5.83
C VAL A 101 8.61 2.62 -6.82
N SER A 102 9.55 3.53 -6.57
CA SER A 102 9.73 4.77 -7.34
C SER A 102 10.72 4.56 -8.47
N PHE A 103 10.35 4.89 -9.70
CA PHE A 103 11.25 4.83 -10.86
C PHE A 103 12.13 6.08 -10.93
N THR A 104 13.32 5.99 -10.34
CA THR A 104 14.38 6.99 -10.45
C THR A 104 15.25 6.75 -11.71
N PRO A 105 15.97 7.76 -12.24
CA PRO A 105 16.81 7.56 -13.41
C PRO A 105 17.83 6.42 -13.22
N GLY A 106 17.67 5.34 -14.00
CA GLY A 106 18.56 4.17 -13.98
C GLY A 106 18.48 3.28 -12.73
N SER A 107 17.48 3.48 -11.86
CA SER A 107 17.37 2.78 -10.58
C SER A 107 15.90 2.68 -10.11
N VAL A 108 15.69 2.05 -8.95
CA VAL A 108 14.43 2.08 -8.22
C VAL A 108 14.70 2.47 -6.77
N SER A 109 13.81 3.25 -6.18
CA SER A 109 13.80 3.48 -4.73
C SER A 109 12.58 2.82 -4.09
N LEU A 110 12.76 2.29 -2.88
CA LEU A 110 11.73 1.60 -2.10
C LEU A 110 11.50 2.35 -0.78
N ALA A 111 10.26 2.65 -0.47
CA ALA A 111 9.84 3.15 0.83
C ALA A 111 8.65 2.33 1.33
N ALA A 112 8.58 2.08 2.64
CA ALA A 112 7.43 1.49 3.30
C ALA A 112 6.79 2.55 4.20
N TRP A 113 5.46 2.61 4.21
CA TRP A 113 4.71 3.56 5.00
C TRP A 113 3.62 2.83 5.79
N ALA A 114 3.57 3.07 7.09
CA ALA A 114 2.47 2.63 7.96
C ALA A 114 1.51 3.80 8.18
N LEU A 115 0.21 3.52 8.24
CA LEU A 115 -0.78 4.54 8.59
C LEU A 115 -0.67 4.92 10.07
N THR A 116 -0.73 6.23 10.33
CA THR A 116 -0.96 6.71 11.69
C THR A 116 -2.43 6.58 12.06
N HIS A 117 -2.76 6.64 13.34
CA HIS A 117 -4.17 6.66 13.79
C HIS A 117 -4.96 7.82 13.19
N GLN A 118 -4.32 8.98 13.02
CA GLN A 118 -4.92 10.12 12.35
C GLN A 118 -5.12 9.86 10.86
N GLY A 119 -4.12 9.28 10.19
CA GLY A 119 -4.20 8.92 8.78
C GLY A 119 -5.31 7.92 8.49
N TYR A 120 -5.47 6.89 9.33
CA TYR A 120 -6.57 5.93 9.21
C TYR A 120 -7.94 6.62 9.27
N LYS A 121 -8.19 7.44 10.30
CA LYS A 121 -9.48 8.13 10.47
C LYS A 121 -9.80 9.04 9.30
N TRP A 122 -8.83 9.85 8.88
CA TRP A 122 -9.01 10.76 7.76
C TRP A 122 -9.19 10.01 6.43
N GLY A 123 -8.34 9.02 6.15
CA GLY A 123 -8.35 8.29 4.89
C GLY A 123 -9.61 7.45 4.67
N ALA A 124 -10.18 6.89 5.74
CA ALA A 124 -11.43 6.14 5.66
C ALA A 124 -12.62 7.02 5.26
N GLU A 125 -12.61 8.30 5.63
CA GLU A 125 -13.69 9.25 5.36
C GLU A 125 -13.43 10.15 4.14
N ASN A 126 -12.19 10.22 3.65
CA ASN A 126 -11.83 11.07 2.52
C ASN A 126 -12.63 10.68 1.26
N LYS A 127 -13.21 11.68 0.59
CA LYS A 127 -13.98 11.52 -0.66
C LYS A 127 -13.32 12.20 -1.86
N ASP A 128 -12.38 13.12 -1.63
CA ASP A 128 -11.64 13.76 -2.70
C ASP A 128 -10.36 12.96 -2.97
N THR A 129 -10.43 12.12 -4.00
CA THR A 129 -9.33 11.28 -4.49
C THR A 129 -8.68 11.84 -5.76
N SER A 130 -9.01 13.09 -6.12
CA SER A 130 -8.52 13.73 -7.35
C SER A 130 -7.45 14.79 -7.06
N SER A 131 -7.56 15.44 -5.89
CA SER A 131 -6.62 16.46 -5.43
C SER A 131 -5.39 15.85 -4.79
N ASP A 132 -4.21 16.43 -5.04
CA ASP A 132 -2.98 16.04 -4.37
C ASP A 132 -2.94 16.51 -2.90
N GLN A 133 -3.73 17.55 -2.57
CA GLN A 133 -3.91 18.07 -1.21
C GLN A 133 -5.40 18.22 -0.89
N PRO A 134 -6.13 17.12 -0.65
CA PRO A 134 -7.53 17.19 -0.26
C PRO A 134 -7.69 17.85 1.11
N GLN A 135 -8.89 18.35 1.40
CA GLN A 135 -9.17 19.04 2.65
C GLN A 135 -8.85 18.16 3.87
N GLY A 136 -8.08 18.72 4.80
CA GLY A 136 -7.71 18.06 6.05
C GLY A 136 -6.52 17.10 5.95
N PHE A 137 -5.97 16.85 4.75
CA PHE A 137 -4.75 16.08 4.57
C PHE A 137 -3.57 16.72 5.31
N SER A 138 -2.71 15.89 5.91
CA SER A 138 -1.46 16.28 6.57
C SER A 138 -0.37 15.28 6.23
N THR A 139 0.87 15.76 6.09
CA THR A 139 2.03 14.90 5.81
C THR A 139 2.40 13.96 6.96
N SER A 140 1.81 14.15 8.15
CA SER A 140 1.95 13.29 9.33
C SER A 140 0.97 12.10 9.36
N MET A 141 0.25 11.85 8.27
CA MET A 141 -0.75 10.77 8.19
C MET A 141 -0.14 9.39 7.92
N GLY A 142 1.13 9.33 7.53
CA GLY A 142 1.89 8.09 7.43
C GLY A 142 3.25 8.23 8.10
N ASP A 143 3.69 7.16 8.74
CA ASP A 143 5.02 7.00 9.34
C ASP A 143 5.85 6.05 8.48
N LYS A 144 7.14 6.34 8.33
CA LYS A 144 8.08 5.55 7.54
C LYS A 144 8.77 4.48 8.38
#